data_AF-A0A2D4S3P5-F1
#
_entry.id   AF-A0A2D4S3P5-F1
#
_cell.length_a   1.000
_cell.length_b   1.000
_cell.length_c   1.000
_cell.angle_alpha   90.00
_cell.angle_beta   90.00
_cell.angle_gamma   90.00
#
_symmetry.space_group_name_H-M   'P 1'
#
loop_
_entity.id
_entity.type
_entity.pdbx_description
1 polymer ?
#
loop_
_entity_poly.entity_id
_entity_poly.type
_entity_poly.pdbx_seq_one_letter_code
_entity_poly.pdbx_strand_id
1 'polypeptide(L)'
;MDQNAIEAAVMRRFLKHLDTRKDVQNIQLMTLAGFCRNCLGKWYKSAAQEAGVKLEDGAEREWAYGMGYDQWKREYQLDSSAIEMALFNQQQALQKDMSAFRTRLESGENQFSETLALVEKWYDLSPSTFKNGLDEQAVTNQQGTNEGSLKVFALGRLNGFTPEQALKSFGEHYRDVLATPEGSDHQNIRQFMRHGWAGIQFETAPLRLKAVEA
;
A
#
# COMPACT_ATOMS: atom_id res chain seq x y z
N MET A 1 14.94 -20.54 18.62
CA MET A 1 14.81 -19.11 18.91
C MET A 1 13.33 -18.80 18.92
N ASP A 2 12.79 -18.25 20.01
CA ASP A 2 11.36 -17.96 20.08
C ASP A 2 11.04 -16.67 19.32
N GLN A 3 10.52 -16.81 18.10
CA GLN A 3 10.21 -15.69 17.21
C GLN A 3 9.15 -14.76 17.83
N ASN A 4 8.16 -15.31 18.53
CA ASN A 4 7.09 -14.53 19.17
C ASN A 4 7.66 -13.62 20.28
N ALA A 5 8.60 -14.14 21.08
CA ALA A 5 9.25 -13.35 22.13
C ALA A 5 10.05 -12.16 21.55
N ILE A 6 10.71 -12.38 20.41
CA ILE A 6 11.48 -11.33 19.71
C ILE A 6 10.55 -10.27 19.12
N GLU A 7 9.52 -10.68 18.38
CA GLU A 7 8.54 -9.76 17.78
C GLU A 7 7.83 -8.91 18.85
N ALA A 8 7.42 -9.53 19.96
CA ALA A 8 6.83 -8.81 21.08
C ALA A 8 7.81 -7.82 21.73
N ALA A 9 9.10 -8.17 21.84
CA ALA A 9 10.14 -7.26 22.33
C ALA A 9 10.37 -6.06 21.40
N VAL A 10 10.34 -6.29 20.08
CA VAL A 10 10.41 -5.22 19.08
C VAL A 10 9.18 -4.31 19.17
N MET A 11 7.97 -4.87 19.29
CA MET A 11 6.75 -4.07 19.41
C MET A 11 6.73 -3.20 20.66
N ARG A 12 7.16 -3.74 21.81
CA ARG A 12 7.33 -2.95 23.05
C ARG A 12 8.34 -1.81 22.87
N ARG A 13 9.46 -2.06 22.18
CA ARG A 13 10.46 -1.03 21.87
C ARG A 13 9.90 0.04 20.93
N PHE A 14 9.10 -0.35 19.95
CA PHE A 14 8.45 0.57 19.02
C PHE A 14 7.45 1.49 19.73
N LEU A 15 6.58 0.95 20.59
CA LEU A 15 5.67 1.77 21.41
C LEU A 15 6.43 2.72 22.33
N LYS A 16 7.48 2.24 23.00
CA LYS A 16 8.35 3.10 23.81
C LYS A 16 8.98 4.21 22.99
N HIS A 17 9.40 3.95 21.76
CA HIS A 17 9.94 4.98 20.87
C HIS A 17 8.88 6.04 20.54
N LEU A 18 7.66 5.63 20.18
CA LEU A 18 6.55 6.55 19.93
C LEU A 18 6.16 7.37 21.17
N ASP A 19 6.32 6.80 22.36
CA ASP A 19 6.10 7.49 23.65
C ASP A 19 7.21 8.51 23.96
N THR A 20 8.45 8.28 23.52
CA THR A 20 9.51 9.31 23.58
C THR A 20 9.36 10.42 22.53
N ARG A 21 8.49 10.22 21.54
CA ARG A 21 8.27 11.12 20.40
C ARG A 21 6.83 11.64 20.36
N LYS A 22 6.37 12.24 21.47
CA LYS A 22 5.03 12.82 21.58
C LYS A 22 4.82 14.03 20.66
N ASP A 23 5.91 14.63 20.18
CA ASP A 23 5.92 15.63 19.12
C ASP A 23 5.37 15.10 17.78
N VAL A 24 5.55 13.81 17.51
CA VAL A 24 5.03 13.17 16.29
C VAL A 24 3.52 12.98 16.41
N GLN A 25 2.76 13.80 15.70
CA GLN A 25 1.30 13.78 15.76
C GLN A 25 0.72 12.60 14.97
N ASN A 26 -0.44 12.08 15.40
CA ASN A 26 -1.09 10.98 14.70
C ASN A 26 -1.44 11.32 13.25
N ILE A 27 -1.81 12.57 12.95
CA ILE A 27 -2.11 13.00 11.58
C ILE A 27 -0.90 12.88 10.66
N GLN A 28 0.30 13.19 11.17
CA GLN A 28 1.54 13.07 10.42
C GLN A 28 1.86 11.60 10.12
N LEU A 29 1.68 10.70 11.10
CA LEU A 29 1.83 9.26 10.89
C LEU A 29 0.80 8.71 9.90
N MET A 30 -0.47 9.12 10.02
CA MET A 30 -1.53 8.70 9.10
C MET A 30 -1.23 9.13 7.67
N THR A 31 -0.79 10.37 7.48
CA THR A 31 -0.45 10.93 6.18
C THR A 31 0.78 10.25 5.57
N LEU A 32 1.85 10.04 6.35
CA LEU A 32 3.11 9.51 5.83
C LEU A 32 3.08 7.99 5.64
N ALA A 33 2.49 7.26 6.59
CA ALA A 33 2.64 5.80 6.68
C ALA A 33 1.31 5.04 6.71
N GLY A 34 0.16 5.74 6.67
CA GLY A 34 -1.15 5.10 6.66
C GLY A 34 -1.57 4.48 8.00
N PHE A 35 -0.83 4.71 9.09
CA PHE A 35 -1.19 4.24 10.43
C PHE A 35 -0.82 5.28 11.50
N CYS A 36 -1.37 5.17 12.70
CA CYS A 36 -0.97 5.97 13.86
C CYS A 36 -1.15 5.17 15.17
N ARG A 37 -0.96 5.81 16.33
CA ARG A 37 -1.13 5.16 17.65
C ARG A 37 -2.53 4.55 17.82
N ASN A 38 -3.57 5.23 17.31
CA ASN A 38 -4.93 4.69 17.34
C ASN A 38 -5.08 3.41 16.50
N CYS A 39 -4.36 3.28 15.39
CA CYS A 39 -4.35 2.05 14.59
C CYS A 39 -3.69 0.91 15.35
N LEU A 40 -2.57 1.17 16.04
CA LEU A 40 -1.90 0.18 16.89
C LEU A 40 -2.84 -0.34 17.99
N GLY A 41 -3.57 0.57 18.66
CA GLY A 41 -4.57 0.18 19.65
C GLY A 41 -5.71 -0.67 19.04
N LYS A 42 -6.22 -0.29 17.87
CA LYS A 42 -7.24 -1.10 17.16
C LYS A 42 -6.73 -2.49 16.81
N TRP A 43 -5.49 -2.62 16.33
CA TRP A 43 -4.87 -3.91 16.03
C TRP A 43 -4.68 -4.76 17.29
N TYR A 44 -4.23 -4.16 18.39
CA TYR A 44 -4.13 -4.82 19.68
C TYR A 44 -5.49 -5.34 20.18
N LYS A 45 -6.54 -4.53 20.03
CA LYS A 45 -7.92 -4.93 20.36
C LYS A 45 -8.40 -6.10 19.51
N SER A 46 -8.15 -6.08 18.20
CA SER A 46 -8.50 -7.19 17.30
C SER A 46 -7.77 -8.48 17.70
N ALA A 47 -6.45 -8.39 17.93
CA ALA A 47 -5.66 -9.54 18.35
C ALA A 47 -6.12 -10.11 19.71
N ALA A 48 -6.51 -9.26 20.66
CA ALA A 48 -7.09 -9.70 21.92
C ALA A 48 -8.44 -10.42 21.71
N GLN A 49 -9.30 -9.89 20.85
CA GLN A 49 -10.59 -10.52 20.52
C GLN A 49 -10.40 -11.89 19.86
N GLU A 50 -9.48 -12.01 18.90
CA GLU A 50 -9.12 -13.27 18.25
C GLU A 50 -8.57 -14.30 19.24
N ALA A 51 -7.83 -13.84 20.25
CA ALA A 51 -7.33 -14.66 21.35
C ALA A 51 -8.38 -14.96 22.44
N GLY A 52 -9.62 -14.48 22.31
CA GLY A 52 -10.67 -14.63 23.31
C GLY A 52 -10.44 -13.83 24.60
N VAL A 53 -9.53 -12.84 24.57
CA VAL A 53 -9.21 -11.96 25.69
C VAL A 53 -10.12 -10.73 25.65
N LYS A 54 -10.92 -10.54 26.70
CA LYS A 54 -11.75 -9.35 26.85
C LYS A 54 -10.89 -8.20 27.40
N LEU A 55 -10.81 -7.10 26.66
CA LEU A 55 -10.21 -5.85 27.13
C LEU A 55 -11.26 -4.98 27.82
N GLU A 56 -10.81 -4.22 28.81
CA GLU A 56 -11.59 -3.11 29.36
C GLU A 56 -11.69 -1.97 28.33
N ASP A 57 -12.69 -1.10 28.49
CA ASP A 57 -12.88 0.00 27.56
C ASP A 57 -11.72 1.01 27.68
N GLY A 58 -11.08 1.33 26.54
CA GLY A 58 -9.94 2.24 26.48
C GLY A 58 -8.58 1.60 26.77
N ALA A 59 -8.52 0.35 27.25
CA ALA A 59 -7.26 -0.34 27.55
C ALA A 59 -6.35 -0.47 26.31
N GLU A 60 -6.94 -0.60 25.12
CA GLU A 60 -6.20 -0.65 23.86
C GLU A 60 -5.51 0.66 23.51
N ARG A 61 -6.09 1.79 23.94
CA ARG A 61 -5.49 3.11 23.77
C ARG A 61 -4.42 3.31 24.83
N GLU A 62 -4.70 3.01 26.09
CA GLU A 62 -3.68 3.11 27.14
C GLU A 62 -2.43 2.29 26.79
N TRP A 63 -2.61 1.09 26.25
CA TRP A 63 -1.52 0.28 25.72
C TRP A 63 -0.72 0.99 24.60
N ALA A 64 -1.42 1.64 23.66
CA ALA A 64 -0.79 2.30 22.52
C ALA A 64 -0.10 3.65 22.87
N TYR A 65 -0.58 4.34 23.92
CA TYR A 65 -0.10 5.66 24.34
C TYR A 65 0.80 5.63 25.57
N GLY A 66 0.83 4.53 26.32
CA GLY A 66 1.56 4.40 27.59
C GLY A 66 0.94 5.17 28.77
N MET A 67 -0.23 5.80 28.55
CA MET A 67 -0.98 6.59 29.52
C MET A 67 -2.44 6.75 29.07
N GLY A 68 -3.29 7.30 29.93
CA GLY A 68 -4.69 7.57 29.61
C GLY A 68 -4.84 8.48 28.38
N TYR A 69 -5.66 8.06 27.40
CA TYR A 69 -5.81 8.77 26.14
C TYR A 69 -6.27 10.23 26.31
N ASP A 70 -7.20 10.48 27.22
CA ASP A 70 -7.69 11.84 27.49
C ASP A 70 -6.61 12.73 28.10
N GLN A 71 -5.72 12.15 28.91
CA GLN A 71 -4.57 12.86 29.43
C GLN A 71 -3.58 13.18 28.31
N TRP A 72 -3.25 12.19 27.47
CA TRP A 72 -2.34 12.39 26.34
C TRP A 72 -2.85 13.47 25.38
N LYS A 73 -4.16 13.46 25.09
CA LYS A 73 -4.81 14.46 24.25
C LYS A 73 -4.69 15.88 24.82
N ARG A 74 -4.89 16.05 26.13
CA ARG A 74 -4.76 17.37 26.77
C ARG A 74 -3.33 17.87 26.82
N GLU A 75 -2.36 16.98 27.04
CA GLU A 75 -0.96 17.36 27.27
C GLU A 75 -0.14 17.50 25.98
N TYR A 76 -0.47 16.74 24.92
CA TYR A 76 0.43 16.58 23.76
C TYR A 76 -0.24 16.66 22.38
N GLN A 77 -1.57 16.58 22.29
CA GLN A 77 -2.23 16.70 20.99
C GLN A 77 -2.30 18.16 20.55
N LEU A 78 -1.79 18.45 19.36
CA LEU A 78 -1.85 19.77 18.75
C LEU A 78 -2.96 19.82 17.68
N ASP A 79 -3.44 21.02 17.41
CA ASP A 79 -4.33 21.28 16.27
C ASP A 79 -3.59 21.00 14.97
N SER A 80 -4.32 20.45 14.00
CA SER A 80 -3.78 20.14 12.67
C SER A 80 -3.84 21.37 11.77
N SER A 81 -2.76 21.66 11.08
CA SER A 81 -2.73 22.71 10.05
C SER A 81 -3.62 22.35 8.85
N ALA A 82 -3.98 23.37 8.05
CA ALA A 82 -4.77 23.16 6.83
C ALA A 82 -4.11 22.16 5.88
N ILE A 83 -2.78 22.23 5.73
CA ILE A 83 -2.04 21.32 4.84
C ILE A 83 -2.01 19.88 5.39
N GLU A 84 -1.88 19.69 6.70
CA GLU A 84 -1.95 18.34 7.31
C GLU A 84 -3.33 17.72 7.11
N MET A 85 -4.39 18.51 7.26
CA MET A 85 -5.76 18.07 7.01
C MET A 85 -6.00 17.71 5.54
N ALA A 86 -5.49 18.52 4.61
CA ALA A 86 -5.63 18.27 3.19
C ALA A 86 -4.87 17.00 2.76
N LEU A 87 -3.63 16.81 3.26
CA LEU A 87 -2.86 15.57 3.06
C LEU A 87 -3.56 14.35 3.65
N PHE A 88 -4.11 14.46 4.86
CA PHE A 88 -4.86 13.38 5.48
C PHE A 88 -6.12 13.01 4.68
N ASN A 89 -6.85 14.00 4.16
CA ASN A 89 -8.02 13.79 3.32
C ASN A 89 -7.64 13.14 1.98
N GLN A 90 -6.55 13.58 1.35
CA GLN A 90 -6.01 12.97 0.13
C GLN A 90 -5.68 11.48 0.38
N GLN A 91 -4.97 11.18 1.47
CA GLN A 91 -4.60 9.81 1.81
C GLN A 91 -5.84 8.93 2.06
N GLN A 92 -6.85 9.44 2.77
CA GLN A 92 -8.11 8.70 2.97
C GLN A 92 -8.85 8.42 1.66
N ALA A 93 -8.91 9.41 0.76
CA ALA A 93 -9.55 9.26 -0.53
C ALA A 93 -8.81 8.25 -1.42
N LEU A 94 -7.47 8.28 -1.43
CA LEU A 94 -6.66 7.26 -2.10
C LEU A 94 -6.95 5.86 -1.55
N GLN A 95 -6.95 5.68 -0.23
CA GLN A 95 -7.21 4.36 0.36
C GLN A 95 -8.62 3.85 0.05
N LYS A 96 -9.62 4.74 0.04
CA LYS A 96 -10.99 4.40 -0.35
C LYS A 96 -11.05 3.90 -1.80
N ASP A 97 -10.46 4.64 -2.74
CA ASP A 97 -10.43 4.25 -4.14
C ASP A 97 -9.64 2.96 -4.35
N MET A 98 -8.50 2.81 -3.68
CA MET A 98 -7.67 1.61 -3.75
C MET A 98 -8.41 0.38 -3.22
N SER A 99 -9.15 0.52 -2.12
CA SER A 99 -9.99 -0.56 -1.58
C SER A 99 -11.10 -0.93 -2.57
N ALA A 100 -11.81 0.05 -3.12
CA ALA A 100 -12.85 -0.18 -4.12
C ALA A 100 -12.29 -0.87 -5.37
N PHE A 101 -11.10 -0.46 -5.82
CA PHE A 101 -10.42 -1.08 -6.95
C PHE A 101 -10.04 -2.53 -6.65
N ARG A 102 -9.51 -2.85 -5.46
CA ARG A 102 -9.23 -4.25 -5.07
C ARG A 102 -10.49 -5.12 -5.10
N THR A 103 -11.61 -4.64 -4.56
CA THR A 103 -12.89 -5.35 -4.66
C THR A 103 -13.32 -5.52 -6.12
N ARG A 104 -13.08 -4.53 -6.98
CA ARG A 104 -13.35 -4.64 -8.42
C ARG A 104 -12.47 -5.69 -9.11
N LEU A 105 -11.19 -5.83 -8.70
CA LEU A 105 -10.32 -6.89 -9.20
C LEU A 105 -10.82 -8.29 -8.79
N GLU A 106 -11.43 -8.44 -7.61
CA GLU A 106 -12.00 -9.72 -7.16
C GLU A 106 -13.11 -10.22 -8.09
N SER A 107 -13.88 -9.33 -8.71
CA SER A 107 -14.91 -9.72 -9.69
C SER A 107 -14.32 -10.22 -11.02
N GLY A 108 -13.08 -9.84 -11.35
CA GLY A 108 -12.41 -10.21 -12.60
C GLY A 108 -12.96 -9.51 -13.86
N GLU A 109 -13.90 -8.59 -13.70
CA GLU A 109 -14.57 -7.86 -14.79
C GLU A 109 -14.05 -6.43 -14.99
N ASN A 110 -12.97 -6.07 -14.30
CA ASN A 110 -12.36 -4.76 -14.44
C ASN A 110 -11.82 -4.55 -15.86
N GLN A 111 -11.94 -3.32 -16.34
CA GLN A 111 -11.32 -2.88 -17.59
C GLN A 111 -9.90 -2.39 -17.32
N PHE A 112 -9.03 -2.49 -18.33
CA PHE A 112 -7.68 -1.96 -18.23
C PHE A 112 -7.65 -0.44 -18.02
N SER A 113 -8.61 0.26 -18.64
CA SER A 113 -8.81 1.71 -18.50
C SER A 113 -9.05 2.15 -17.05
N GLU A 114 -9.70 1.33 -16.23
CA GLU A 114 -9.93 1.63 -14.80
C GLU A 114 -8.61 1.72 -14.03
N THR A 115 -7.66 0.83 -14.34
CA THR A 115 -6.32 0.87 -13.75
C THR A 115 -5.57 2.14 -14.15
N LEU A 116 -5.64 2.52 -15.43
CA LEU A 116 -4.99 3.73 -15.93
C LEU A 116 -5.58 4.99 -15.27
N ALA A 117 -6.90 5.06 -15.16
CA ALA A 117 -7.60 6.16 -14.51
C ALA A 117 -7.22 6.28 -13.02
N LEU A 118 -7.07 5.15 -12.31
CA LEU A 118 -6.63 5.17 -10.92
C LEU A 118 -5.21 5.71 -10.78
N VAL A 119 -4.30 5.30 -11.66
CA VAL A 119 -2.91 5.82 -11.68
C VAL A 119 -2.92 7.32 -11.97
N GLU A 120 -3.63 7.75 -13.00
CA GLU A 120 -3.69 9.15 -13.43
C GLU A 120 -4.34 10.05 -12.39
N LYS A 121 -5.31 9.54 -11.64
CA LYS A 121 -5.95 10.29 -10.56
C LYS A 121 -4.96 10.61 -9.43
N TRP A 122 -4.16 9.63 -9.02
CA TRP A 122 -3.41 9.72 -7.76
C TRP A 122 -1.91 9.96 -7.92
N TYR A 123 -1.32 9.60 -9.04
CA TYR A 123 0.13 9.55 -9.19
C TYR A 123 0.62 10.34 -10.40
N ASP A 124 1.79 10.95 -10.23
CA ASP A 124 2.60 11.47 -11.32
C ASP A 124 3.49 10.34 -11.84
N LEU A 125 3.46 10.11 -13.16
CA LEU A 125 4.31 9.14 -13.83
C LEU A 125 5.65 9.79 -14.18
N SER A 126 6.73 9.19 -13.69
CA SER A 126 8.09 9.40 -14.17
C SER A 126 8.43 8.24 -15.11
N PRO A 127 8.51 8.45 -16.44
CA PRO A 127 8.85 7.38 -17.37
C PRO A 127 10.17 6.74 -16.99
N SER A 128 10.23 5.40 -17.03
CA SER A 128 11.37 4.63 -16.57
C SER A 128 11.52 3.35 -17.37
N THR A 129 12.76 2.94 -17.62
CA THR A 129 13.06 1.61 -18.14
C THR A 129 12.70 0.56 -17.09
N PHE A 130 12.16 -0.58 -17.51
CA PHE A 130 11.97 -1.71 -16.62
C PHE A 130 12.19 -3.06 -17.29
N LYS A 131 12.72 -4.01 -16.53
CA LYS A 131 12.87 -5.41 -16.93
C LYS A 131 11.76 -6.26 -16.33
N ASN A 132 11.37 -7.29 -17.07
CA ASN A 132 10.37 -8.27 -16.67
C ASN A 132 10.79 -9.68 -17.09
N GLY A 133 11.11 -10.50 -16.09
CA GLY A 133 11.49 -11.90 -16.24
C GLY A 133 12.90 -12.19 -15.73
N LEU A 134 13.18 -13.46 -15.47
CA LEU A 134 14.47 -13.93 -14.94
C LEU A 134 15.18 -14.91 -15.88
N ASP A 135 14.57 -15.23 -17.01
CA ASP A 135 15.09 -16.17 -18.00
C ASP A 135 15.56 -15.47 -19.27
N GLU A 136 16.01 -16.26 -20.25
CA GLU A 136 16.48 -15.79 -21.55
C GLU A 136 15.40 -15.03 -22.35
N GLN A 137 14.13 -15.14 -21.96
CA GLN A 137 13.00 -14.46 -22.59
C GLN A 137 12.62 -13.17 -21.85
N ALA A 138 13.41 -12.75 -20.86
CA ALA A 138 13.18 -11.51 -20.12
C ALA A 138 13.04 -10.31 -21.06
N VAL A 139 11.98 -9.53 -20.85
CA VAL A 139 11.67 -8.35 -21.66
C VAL A 139 12.30 -7.13 -21.02
N THR A 140 13.05 -6.36 -21.80
CA THR A 140 13.50 -5.02 -21.40
C THR A 140 12.61 -3.99 -22.09
N ASN A 141 11.88 -3.21 -21.31
CA ASN A 141 11.00 -2.16 -21.77
C ASN A 141 11.74 -0.83 -21.63
N GLN A 142 12.07 -0.21 -22.77
CA GLN A 142 12.69 1.11 -22.80
C GLN A 142 11.72 2.18 -22.30
N GLN A 143 12.25 3.28 -21.79
CA GLN A 143 11.44 4.45 -21.42
C GLN A 143 10.52 4.87 -22.58
N GLY A 144 9.24 5.13 -22.27
CA GLY A 144 8.22 5.49 -23.25
C GLY A 144 7.61 4.31 -24.03
N THR A 145 8.08 3.08 -23.79
CA THR A 145 7.48 1.86 -24.35
C THR A 145 6.65 1.14 -23.30
N ASN A 146 5.55 0.49 -23.72
CA ASN A 146 4.69 -0.30 -22.84
C ASN A 146 4.28 0.43 -21.55
N GLU A 147 3.98 1.73 -21.64
CA GLU A 147 3.67 2.57 -20.48
C GLU A 147 2.51 2.03 -19.65
N GLY A 148 1.53 1.39 -20.29
CA GLY A 148 0.45 0.69 -19.60
C GLY A 148 0.96 -0.39 -18.63
N SER A 149 1.95 -1.20 -19.06
CA SER A 149 2.58 -2.20 -18.20
C SER A 149 3.40 -1.55 -17.08
N LEU A 150 4.14 -0.47 -17.40
CA LEU A 150 4.88 0.31 -16.40
C LEU A 150 3.92 0.81 -15.30
N LYS A 151 2.79 1.42 -15.68
CA LYS A 151 1.77 1.94 -14.76
C LYS A 151 1.20 0.82 -13.88
N VAL A 152 0.84 -0.33 -14.43
CA VAL A 152 0.32 -1.47 -13.65
C VAL A 152 1.34 -1.97 -12.64
N PHE A 153 2.56 -2.29 -13.08
CA PHE A 153 3.57 -2.86 -12.19
C PHE A 153 4.03 -1.85 -11.14
N ALA A 154 4.13 -0.57 -11.50
CA ALA A 154 4.49 0.47 -10.55
C ALA A 154 3.38 0.68 -9.51
N LEU A 155 2.10 0.73 -9.92
CA LEU A 155 0.96 0.81 -9.02
C LEU A 155 0.96 -0.39 -8.05
N GLY A 156 1.11 -1.60 -8.61
CA GLY A 156 1.07 -2.83 -7.84
C GLY A 156 2.23 -2.94 -6.85
N ARG A 157 3.46 -2.58 -7.25
CA ARG A 157 4.60 -2.60 -6.34
C ARG A 157 4.49 -1.56 -5.24
N LEU A 158 4.06 -0.34 -5.58
CA LEU A 158 3.93 0.75 -4.61
C LEU A 158 2.84 0.46 -3.56
N ASN A 159 1.76 -0.21 -3.97
CA ASN A 159 0.61 -0.49 -3.10
C ASN A 159 0.56 -1.94 -2.59
N GLY A 160 1.62 -2.74 -2.77
CA GLY A 160 1.69 -4.11 -2.25
C GLY A 160 0.62 -5.04 -2.83
N PHE A 161 0.40 -5.01 -4.14
CA PHE A 161 -0.50 -5.94 -4.81
C PHE A 161 0.09 -7.35 -4.81
N THR A 162 -0.77 -8.35 -4.64
CA THR A 162 -0.40 -9.74 -4.95
C THR A 162 -0.10 -9.89 -6.45
N PRO A 163 0.65 -10.92 -6.88
CA PRO A 163 0.82 -11.20 -8.29
C PRO A 163 -0.51 -11.31 -9.05
N GLU A 164 -1.51 -11.93 -8.43
CA GLU A 164 -2.85 -12.06 -9.01
C GLU A 164 -3.54 -10.70 -9.18
N GLN A 165 -3.49 -9.82 -8.17
CA GLN A 165 -4.05 -8.47 -8.27
C GLN A 165 -3.35 -7.66 -9.38
N ALA A 166 -2.02 -7.77 -9.50
CA ALA A 166 -1.28 -7.10 -10.57
C ALA A 166 -1.67 -7.63 -11.96
N LEU A 167 -1.82 -8.95 -12.12
CA LEU A 167 -2.30 -9.55 -13.38
C LEU A 167 -3.72 -9.10 -13.72
N LYS A 168 -4.65 -9.18 -12.76
CA LYS A 168 -6.03 -8.70 -12.93
C LYS A 168 -6.09 -7.22 -13.26
N SER A 169 -5.14 -6.40 -12.81
CA SER A 169 -5.07 -4.98 -13.16
C SER A 169 -4.83 -4.72 -14.66
N PHE A 170 -4.43 -5.72 -15.45
CA PHE A 170 -4.40 -5.62 -16.92
C PHE A 170 -5.77 -5.80 -17.58
N GLY A 171 -6.83 -6.11 -16.81
CA GLY A 171 -8.20 -6.19 -17.30
C GLY A 171 -8.36 -7.21 -18.43
N GLU A 172 -8.96 -6.76 -19.54
CA GLU A 172 -9.20 -7.55 -20.74
C GLU A 172 -7.94 -8.17 -21.31
N HIS A 173 -6.80 -7.46 -21.28
CA HIS A 173 -5.54 -7.99 -21.81
C HIS A 173 -5.04 -9.23 -21.06
N TYR A 174 -5.29 -9.31 -19.75
CA TYR A 174 -4.96 -10.53 -18.99
C TYR A 174 -5.91 -11.67 -19.35
N ARG A 175 -7.20 -11.39 -19.51
CA ARG A 175 -8.18 -12.38 -19.92
C ARG A 175 -7.89 -12.92 -21.33
N ASP A 176 -7.45 -12.07 -22.25
CA ASP A 176 -7.05 -12.46 -23.61
C ASP A 176 -5.82 -13.39 -23.60
N VAL A 177 -4.82 -13.09 -22.76
CA VAL A 177 -3.65 -13.95 -22.55
C VAL A 177 -4.04 -15.32 -22.00
N LEU A 178 -4.97 -15.38 -21.04
CA LEU A 178 -5.49 -16.65 -20.50
C LEU A 178 -6.24 -17.46 -21.56
N ALA A 179 -6.97 -16.81 -22.46
CA ALA A 179 -7.67 -17.46 -23.56
C ALA A 179 -6.73 -17.97 -24.66
N THR A 180 -5.49 -17.47 -24.70
CA THR A 180 -4.48 -17.80 -25.72
C THR A 180 -3.17 -18.27 -25.07
N PRO A 181 -3.13 -19.45 -24.43
CA PRO A 181 -1.97 -19.90 -23.66
C PRO A 181 -0.69 -19.99 -24.52
N GLU A 182 -0.82 -20.39 -25.79
CA GLU A 182 0.30 -20.51 -26.75
C GLU A 182 0.55 -19.20 -27.55
N GLY A 183 -0.11 -18.10 -27.19
CA GLY A 183 0.03 -16.81 -27.85
C GLY A 183 1.38 -16.11 -27.56
N SER A 184 1.74 -15.17 -28.42
CA SER A 184 2.95 -14.35 -28.28
C SER A 184 2.67 -12.85 -28.11
N ASP A 185 1.42 -12.48 -27.86
CA ASP A 185 0.99 -11.13 -27.49
C ASP A 185 1.31 -10.82 -26.01
N HIS A 186 1.22 -9.55 -25.62
CA HIS A 186 1.31 -9.10 -24.23
C HIS A 186 2.49 -9.70 -23.42
N GLN A 187 3.70 -9.66 -23.98
CA GLN A 187 4.90 -10.29 -23.40
C GLN A 187 5.15 -9.91 -21.93
N ASN A 188 4.80 -8.70 -21.50
CA ASN A 188 4.89 -8.30 -20.09
C ASN A 188 3.95 -9.11 -19.17
N ILE A 189 2.72 -9.37 -19.59
CA ILE A 189 1.76 -10.16 -18.81
C ILE A 189 2.28 -11.59 -18.71
N ARG A 190 2.69 -12.18 -19.84
CA ARG A 190 3.20 -13.56 -19.92
C ARG A 190 4.45 -13.76 -19.07
N GLN A 191 5.42 -12.85 -19.13
CA GLN A 191 6.62 -12.94 -18.29
C GLN A 191 6.30 -12.77 -16.80
N PHE A 192 5.35 -11.89 -16.46
CA PHE A 192 4.95 -11.71 -15.07
C PHE A 192 4.18 -12.92 -14.52
N MET A 193 3.40 -13.63 -15.32
CA MET A 193 2.76 -14.89 -14.90
C MET A 193 3.78 -15.96 -14.49
N ARG A 194 4.96 -15.97 -15.11
CA ARG A 194 6.02 -16.96 -14.86
C ARG A 194 6.90 -16.60 -13.67
N HIS A 195 7.31 -15.34 -13.59
CA HIS A 195 8.35 -14.88 -12.66
C HIS A 195 7.82 -14.00 -11.52
N GLY A 196 6.59 -13.50 -11.65
CA GLY A 196 5.96 -12.60 -10.68
C GLY A 196 6.81 -11.38 -10.36
N TRP A 197 6.68 -10.89 -9.13
CA TRP A 197 7.42 -9.72 -8.67
C TRP A 197 8.93 -9.89 -8.67
N ALA A 198 9.45 -11.12 -8.55
CA ALA A 198 10.89 -11.36 -8.58
C ALA A 198 11.50 -10.98 -9.94
N GLY A 199 10.73 -11.10 -11.03
CA GLY A 199 11.16 -10.71 -12.38
C GLY A 199 11.05 -9.22 -12.70
N ILE A 200 10.36 -8.41 -11.88
CA ILE A 200 10.20 -6.98 -12.15
C ILE A 200 11.36 -6.19 -11.54
N GLN A 201 12.06 -5.43 -12.38
CA GLN A 201 13.09 -4.49 -11.94
C GLN A 201 12.90 -3.15 -12.65
N PHE A 202 12.60 -2.10 -11.87
CA PHE A 202 12.60 -0.73 -12.37
C PHE A 202 13.99 -0.12 -12.28
N GLU A 203 14.38 0.68 -13.27
CA GLU A 203 15.61 1.47 -13.20
C GLU A 203 15.46 2.63 -12.20
N THR A 204 14.29 3.27 -12.18
CA THR A 204 13.92 4.35 -11.25
C THR A 204 12.48 4.16 -10.75
N ALA A 205 12.12 4.80 -9.63
CA ALA A 205 10.76 4.75 -9.10
C ALA A 205 9.77 5.44 -10.09
N PRO A 206 8.81 4.71 -10.71
CA PRO A 206 8.03 5.30 -11.80
C PRO A 206 6.84 6.13 -11.35
N LEU A 207 6.36 5.95 -10.11
CA LEU A 207 5.19 6.66 -9.60
C LEU A 207 5.52 7.42 -8.33
N ARG A 208 4.99 8.64 -8.25
CA ARG A 208 4.99 9.47 -7.05
C ARG A 208 3.57 9.93 -6.77
N LEU A 209 3.14 9.90 -5.51
CA LEU A 209 1.84 10.45 -5.13
C LEU A 209 1.81 11.95 -5.47
N LYS A 210 0.73 12.40 -6.12
CA LYS A 210 0.53 13.80 -6.47
C LYS A 210 0.57 14.69 -5.23
N ALA A 211 1.21 15.84 -5.35
CA ALA A 211 1.21 16.83 -4.28
C ALA A 211 -0.22 17.31 -3.99
N VAL A 212 -0.48 17.64 -2.73
CA VAL A 212 -1.68 18.40 -2.37
C VAL A 212 -1.44 19.84 -2.77
N GLU A 213 -2.31 20.38 -3.63
CA GLU A 213 -2.33 21.82 -3.92
C GLU A 213 -2.78 22.54 -2.64
N ALA A 214 -1.95 23.49 -2.20
CA ALA A 214 -2.16 24.27 -0.98
C ALA A 214 -3.18 25.40 -1.19
#